data_AF-A0A7Y6AJP5-F1
#
_entry.id   AF-A0A7Y6AJP5-F1
#
_cell.length_a   1.000
_cell.length_b   1.000
_cell.length_c   1.000
_cell.angle_alpha   90.00
_cell.angle_beta   90.00
_cell.angle_gamma   90.00
#
_symmetry.space_group_name_H-M   'P 1'
#
loop_
_entity.id
_entity.type
_entity.pdbx_description
1 polymer ?
#
loop_
_entity_poly.entity_id
_entity_poly.type
_entity_poly.pdbx_seq_one_letter_code
_entity_poly.pdbx_strand_id
1 'polypeptide(L)'
;MHMSTHHRDAKDAQADKEQLAAVRVAVDEVDEQIVALIGRRERLIRIAGTLKADSAEVRAPGRVERVLEHVKATAEQKDIDAEIVEQTYRAMIDAFIRLELDVYKASS
;
A
#
# COMPACT_ATOMS: atom_id res chain seq x y z
N MET A 1 38.95 5.50 -41.14
CA MET A 1 37.65 6.08 -40.72
C MET A 1 37.12 5.22 -39.57
N HIS A 2 37.42 5.58 -38.33
CA HIS A 2 37.03 4.80 -37.14
C HIS A 2 36.56 5.78 -36.06
N MET A 3 35.26 6.12 -36.10
CA MET A 3 34.59 7.07 -35.20
C MET A 3 33.12 6.61 -35.04
N SER A 4 32.85 5.47 -34.39
CA SER A 4 31.44 5.02 -34.25
C SER A 4 31.11 4.05 -33.11
N THR A 5 32.03 3.77 -32.18
CA THR A 5 31.75 2.90 -31.02
C THR A 5 31.32 3.69 -29.78
N HIS A 6 31.95 4.81 -29.43
CA HIS A 6 31.60 5.57 -28.22
C HIS A 6 30.27 6.34 -28.23
N HIS A 7 29.67 6.57 -29.40
CA HIS A 7 28.41 7.33 -29.49
C HIS A 7 27.16 6.46 -29.29
N ARG A 8 27.27 5.13 -29.43
CA ARG A 8 26.15 4.19 -29.20
C ARG A 8 25.94 3.95 -27.71
N ASP A 9 27.01 3.64 -26.98
CA ASP A 9 26.98 3.39 -25.53
C ASP A 9 26.41 4.58 -24.73
N ALA A 10 26.74 5.82 -25.14
CA ALA A 10 26.23 7.03 -24.50
C ALA A 10 24.74 7.30 -24.81
N LYS A 11 24.28 6.93 -26.01
CA LYS A 11 22.88 7.08 -26.43
C LYS A 11 21.99 6.05 -25.73
N ASP A 12 22.49 4.82 -25.59
CA ASP A 12 21.79 3.73 -24.91
C ASP A 12 21.69 4.03 -23.40
N ALA A 13 22.76 4.52 -22.78
CA ALA A 13 22.73 4.96 -21.38
C ALA A 13 21.80 6.16 -21.13
N GLN A 14 21.60 7.03 -22.12
CA GLN A 14 20.66 8.15 -22.03
C GLN A 14 19.20 7.65 -22.17
N ALA A 15 18.94 6.74 -23.10
CA ALA A 15 17.63 6.11 -23.26
C ALA A 15 17.22 5.33 -22.00
N ASP A 16 18.15 4.59 -21.39
CA ASP A 16 17.90 3.87 -20.13
C ASP A 16 17.53 4.82 -18.98
N LYS A 17 18.19 5.99 -18.90
CA LYS A 17 17.87 7.02 -17.90
C LYS A 17 16.50 7.63 -18.12
N GLU A 18 16.14 7.91 -19.37
CA GLU A 18 14.83 8.44 -19.73
C GLU A 18 13.72 7.43 -19.43
N GLN A 19 13.95 6.15 -19.75
CA GLN A 19 13.02 5.08 -19.42
C GLN A 19 12.88 4.91 -17.90
N LEU A 20 13.98 4.95 -17.14
CA LEU A 20 13.94 4.89 -15.68
C LEU A 20 13.18 6.08 -15.08
N ALA A 21 13.35 7.28 -15.64
CA ALA A 21 12.60 8.46 -15.21
C ALA A 21 11.10 8.30 -15.47
N ALA A 22 10.71 7.79 -16.64
CA ALA A 22 9.31 7.52 -16.97
C ALA A 22 8.70 6.46 -16.04
N VAL A 23 9.44 5.40 -15.72
CA VAL A 23 9.00 4.38 -14.75
C VAL A 23 8.75 4.98 -13.37
N ARG A 24 9.62 5.89 -12.90
CA ARG A 24 9.44 6.57 -11.61
C ARG A 24 8.19 7.43 -11.57
N VAL A 25 7.92 8.19 -12.63
CA VAL A 25 6.67 8.97 -12.74
C VAL A 25 5.45 8.05 -12.67
N ALA A 26 5.47 6.91 -13.37
CA ALA A 26 4.37 5.95 -13.31
C ALA A 26 4.21 5.33 -11.90
N VAL A 27 5.30 5.13 -11.15
CA VAL A 27 5.24 4.69 -9.75
C VAL A 27 4.62 5.77 -8.86
N ASP A 28 5.02 7.03 -9.02
CA ASP A 28 4.47 8.14 -8.25
C ASP A 28 2.94 8.24 -8.45
N GLU A 29 2.45 8.06 -9.68
CA GLU A 29 1.01 8.04 -10.00
C GLU A 29 0.27 6.86 -9.33
N VAL A 30 0.91 5.71 -9.18
CA VAL A 30 0.36 4.55 -8.46
C VAL A 30 0.33 4.84 -6.96
N ASP A 31 1.37 5.46 -6.42
CA ASP A 31 1.47 5.80 -5.00
C ASP A 31 0.37 6.79 -4.59
N GLU A 32 0.07 7.79 -5.42
CA GLU A 32 -1.06 8.70 -5.20
C GLU A 32 -2.40 7.95 -5.10
N GLN A 33 -2.61 6.95 -5.96
CA GLN A 33 -3.81 6.11 -5.93
C GLN A 33 -3.87 5.24 -4.67
N ILE A 34 -2.73 4.67 -4.25
CA ILE A 34 -2.62 3.89 -3.01
C ILE A 34 -3.01 4.77 -1.82
N VAL A 35 -2.47 5.99 -1.72
CA VAL A 35 -2.80 6.94 -0.65
C VAL A 35 -4.29 7.26 -0.63
N ALA A 36 -4.90 7.51 -1.80
CA ALA A 36 -6.34 7.76 -1.91
C ALA A 36 -7.18 6.56 -1.41
N LEU A 37 -6.77 5.34 -1.75
CA LEU A 37 -7.43 4.09 -1.31
C LEU A 37 -7.27 3.86 0.20
N ILE A 38 -6.10 4.14 0.77
CA ILE A 38 -5.86 4.08 2.23
C ILE A 38 -6.81 5.05 2.95
N GLY A 39 -6.92 6.30 2.48
CA GLY A 39 -7.83 7.28 3.06
C GLY A 39 -9.31 6.86 2.95
N ARG A 40 -9.70 6.21 1.85
CA ARG A 40 -11.05 5.62 1.72
C ARG A 40 -11.27 4.48 2.72
N ARG A 41 -10.29 3.59 2.88
CA ARG A 41 -10.34 2.47 3.84
C ARG A 41 -10.50 2.99 5.27
N GLU A 42 -9.74 4.02 5.65
CA GLU A 42 -9.85 4.64 6.98
C GLU A 42 -11.28 5.14 7.26
N ARG A 43 -11.88 5.89 6.32
CA ARG A 43 -13.25 6.40 6.49
C ARG A 43 -14.27 5.27 6.69
N LEU A 44 -14.14 4.18 5.94
CA LEU A 44 -15.02 3.02 6.08
C LEU A 44 -14.86 2.33 7.43
N ILE A 45 -13.63 2.22 7.95
CA ILE A 45 -13.36 1.66 9.27
C ILE A 45 -13.98 2.54 10.36
N ARG A 46 -13.83 3.87 10.27
CA ARG A 46 -14.44 4.81 11.22
C ARG A 46 -15.98 4.69 11.24
N ILE A 47 -16.61 4.63 10.07
CA ILE A 47 -18.07 4.41 9.96
C ILE A 47 -18.45 3.07 10.61
N ALA A 48 -17.72 1.99 10.29
CA ALA A 48 -17.96 0.68 10.88
C ALA A 48 -17.81 0.71 12.42
N GLY A 49 -16.86 1.50 12.95
CA GLY A 49 -16.69 1.74 14.38
C GLY A 49 -17.89 2.44 15.01
N THR A 50 -18.46 3.46 14.36
CA THR A 50 -19.66 4.18 14.88
C THR A 50 -20.92 3.33 14.94
N LEU A 51 -21.00 2.27 14.12
CA LEU A 51 -22.17 1.39 14.06
C LEU A 51 -22.12 0.26 15.10
N LYS A 52 -20.96 -0.01 15.70
CA LYS A 52 -20.79 -1.05 16.72
C LYS A 52 -20.92 -0.42 18.10
N ALA A 53 -22.12 -0.47 18.66
CA ALA A 53 -22.43 0.03 20.00
C ALA A 53 -21.74 -0.77 21.13
N ASP A 54 -21.10 -1.90 20.82
CA ASP A 54 -20.43 -2.75 21.81
C ASP A 54 -18.91 -2.78 21.59
N SER A 55 -18.19 -2.15 22.51
CA SER A 55 -16.74 -1.95 22.48
C SER A 55 -15.90 -3.26 22.42
N ALA A 56 -16.51 -4.40 22.71
CA ALA A 56 -15.87 -5.72 22.67
C ALA A 56 -15.67 -6.26 21.24
N GLU A 57 -16.53 -5.91 20.27
CA GLU A 57 -16.39 -6.37 18.88
C GLU A 57 -15.41 -5.55 18.03
N VAL A 58 -15.05 -4.35 18.48
CA VAL A 58 -14.07 -3.49 17.79
C VAL A 58 -12.68 -4.12 17.80
N ARG A 59 -12.38 -4.93 18.82
CA ARG A 59 -11.13 -5.69 18.96
C ARG A 59 -11.29 -7.17 18.62
N ALA A 60 -12.23 -7.54 17.75
CA ALA A 60 -12.41 -8.93 17.34
C ALA A 60 -11.10 -9.49 16.75
N PRO A 61 -10.36 -10.36 17.48
CA PRO A 61 -9.03 -10.80 17.05
C PRO A 61 -9.09 -11.50 15.68
N GLY A 62 -10.19 -12.22 15.42
CA GLY A 62 -10.45 -12.88 14.14
C GLY A 62 -10.82 -11.97 12.97
N ARG A 63 -10.92 -10.64 13.14
CA ARG A 63 -11.12 -9.73 11.98
C ARG A 63 -9.81 -9.44 11.26
N VAL A 64 -8.70 -9.32 11.98
CA VAL A 64 -7.38 -9.08 11.37
C VAL A 64 -6.99 -10.28 10.51
N GLU A 65 -7.05 -11.49 11.08
CA GLU A 65 -6.78 -12.74 10.37
C GLU A 65 -7.62 -12.87 9.10
N ARG A 66 -8.93 -12.65 9.18
CA ARG A 66 -9.82 -12.67 8.00
C ARG A 66 -9.50 -11.61 6.95
N VAL A 67 -8.97 -10.44 7.34
CA VAL A 67 -8.47 -9.45 6.34
C VAL A 67 -7.23 -10.00 5.66
N LEU A 68 -6.28 -10.54 6.41
CA LEU A 68 -5.03 -11.06 5.90
C LEU A 68 -5.25 -12.26 4.96
N GLU A 69 -6.09 -13.22 5.34
CA GLU A 69 -6.49 -14.34 4.47
C GLU A 69 -7.11 -13.84 3.16
N HIS A 70 -8.02 -12.87 3.24
CA HIS A 70 -8.69 -12.34 2.07
C HIS A 70 -7.72 -11.65 1.10
N VAL A 71 -6.79 -10.84 1.61
CA VAL A 71 -5.86 -10.09 0.75
C VAL A 71 -4.78 -10.97 0.15
N LYS A 72 -4.35 -12.02 0.86
CA LYS A 72 -3.44 -13.05 0.31
C LYS A 72 -4.09 -13.81 -0.83
N ALA A 73 -5.32 -14.31 -0.63
CA ALA A 73 -6.07 -14.97 -1.70
C ALA A 73 -6.31 -14.05 -2.89
N THR A 74 -6.55 -12.74 -2.64
CA THR A 74 -6.72 -11.75 -3.71
C THR A 74 -5.41 -11.48 -4.46
N ALA A 75 -4.26 -11.49 -3.76
CA ALA A 75 -2.94 -11.34 -4.37
C ALA A 75 -2.63 -12.52 -5.30
N GLU A 76 -2.85 -13.74 -4.81
CA GLU A 76 -2.67 -14.98 -5.58
C GLU A 76 -3.53 -14.98 -6.85
N GLN A 77 -4.81 -14.56 -6.76
CA GLN A 77 -5.70 -14.46 -7.93
C GLN A 77 -5.27 -13.42 -8.97
N LYS A 78 -4.39 -12.50 -8.60
CA LYS A 78 -3.89 -11.41 -9.44
C LYS A 78 -2.43 -11.59 -9.87
N ASP A 79 -1.84 -12.76 -9.60
CA ASP A 79 -0.42 -13.04 -9.82
C ASP A 79 0.51 -12.03 -9.12
N ILE A 80 0.10 -11.53 -7.95
CA ILE A 80 0.87 -10.64 -7.09
C ILE A 80 1.50 -11.48 -5.96
N ASP A 81 2.72 -11.14 -5.57
CA ASP A 81 3.37 -11.73 -4.41
C ASP A 81 2.53 -11.53 -3.13
N ALA A 82 1.99 -12.64 -2.62
CA ALA A 82 1.12 -12.63 -1.44
C ALA A 82 1.85 -12.21 -0.17
N GLU A 83 3.17 -12.42 -0.08
CA GLU A 83 3.97 -12.03 1.07
C GLU A 83 4.10 -10.50 1.14
N ILE A 84 4.37 -9.84 0.01
CA ILE A 84 4.42 -8.37 -0.08
C ILE A 84 3.08 -7.77 0.33
N VAL A 85 1.96 -8.33 -0.15
CA VAL A 85 0.62 -7.86 0.18
C VAL A 85 0.32 -8.07 1.68
N GLU A 86 0.65 -9.23 2.23
CA GLU A 86 0.45 -9.52 3.65
C GLU A 86 1.22 -8.53 4.54
N GLN A 87 2.50 -8.32 4.29
CA GLN A 87 3.34 -7.40 5.06
C GLN A 87 2.80 -5.97 5.02
N THR A 88 2.39 -5.51 3.83
CA THR A 88 1.78 -4.18 3.63
C THR A 88 0.51 -4.02 4.47
N TYR A 89 -0.36 -5.03 4.44
CA TYR A 89 -1.62 -4.99 5.19
C TYR A 89 -1.40 -5.07 6.71
N ARG A 90 -0.43 -5.85 7.19
CA ARG A 90 -0.06 -5.88 8.62
C ARG A 90 0.38 -4.50 9.10
N ALA A 91 1.33 -3.89 8.40
CA ALA A 91 1.82 -2.55 8.74
C ALA A 91 0.71 -1.49 8.74
N MET A 92 -0.18 -1.53 7.74
CA MET A 92 -1.33 -0.63 7.64
C MET A 92 -2.34 -0.83 8.79
N ILE A 93 -2.65 -2.09 9.14
CA ILE A 93 -3.55 -2.40 10.26
C ILE A 93 -2.96 -1.90 11.58
N ASP A 94 -1.67 -2.16 11.83
CA ASP A 94 -0.98 -1.70 13.03
C ASP A 94 -0.93 -0.17 13.13
N ALA A 95 -0.82 0.54 12.01
CA ALA A 95 -0.89 2.00 11.96
C ALA A 95 -2.28 2.51 12.37
N PHE A 96 -3.36 1.89 11.87
CA PHE A 96 -4.73 2.29 12.24
C PHE A 96 -5.06 2.02 13.71
N ILE A 97 -4.62 0.87 14.25
CA ILE A 97 -4.81 0.54 15.67
C ILE A 97 -4.12 1.60 16.55
N ARG A 98 -2.88 1.99 16.20
CA ARG A 98 -2.15 3.04 16.95
C ARG A 98 -2.88 4.38 16.88
N LEU A 99 -3.34 4.78 15.70
CA LEU A 99 -4.11 6.02 15.52
C LEU A 99 -5.38 6.04 16.39
N GLU A 100 -6.13 4.93 16.44
CA GLU A 100 -7.32 4.82 17.30
C GLU A 100 -6.99 4.95 18.79
N LEU A 101 -5.93 4.29 19.25
CA LEU A 101 -5.48 4.37 20.65
C LEU A 101 -5.05 5.80 21.05
N ASP A 102 -4.39 6.52 20.16
CA ASP A 102 -3.93 7.89 20.44
C ASP A 102 -5.09 8.88 20.47
N VAL A 103 -6.09 8.73 19.58
CA VAL A 103 -7.33 9.52 19.61
C VAL A 103 -8.11 9.28 20.90
N TYR A 104 -8.19 8.03 21.38
CA TYR A 104 -8.85 7.70 22.64
C TYR A 104 -8.18 8.36 23.84
N LYS A 105 -6.84 8.29 23.93
CA LYS A 105 -6.07 8.93 25.02
C LYS A 105 -6.21 10.46 25.03
N ALA A 106 -6.27 11.10 23.87
CA ALA A 106 -6.43 12.56 23.78
C ALA A 106 -7.86 13.03 24.16
N SER A 107 -8.84 12.12 24.15
CA SER A 107 -10.25 12.39 24.44
C SER A 107 -10.68 11.95 25.85
N SER A 108 -9.77 11.37 26.65
CA SER A 108 -9.97 10.93 28.03
C SER A 108 -9.21 11.83 29.01
#